data_AF-A0A970RHB6-F1
#
_entry.id   AF-A0A970RHB6-F1
#
_cell.length_a   1.000
_cell.length_b   1.000
_cell.length_c   1.000
_cell.angle_alpha   90.00
_cell.angle_beta   90.00
_cell.angle_gamma   90.00
#
_symmetry.space_group_name_H-M   'P 1'
#
loop_
_entity.id
_entity.type
_entity.pdbx_description
1 polymer ?
#
loop_
_entity_poly.entity_id
_entity_poly.type
_entity_poly.pdbx_seq_one_letter_code
_entity_poly.pdbx_strand_id
1 'polypeptide(L)'
;MPSVPYWPRVIAVTGALGSGKTEWVLNLALGFASLREKVTIADIDIINPYFCIRQVAEKLEKKGFRIITTPENAKWSDMSVVSPKVSRALAEDDGRLLLDIGGDAEGALALKQFEPDITKAGYLLILVVNSFRPQTSTVAGIEKMLKKMESICGLSVGALVSNSHLMAETEAEDCVNGLENVLDAGRKLDLPVLFAGVDPRLYGEAESIMESRGISVPLWPVARYMMLPWEDGAMWSRGETGD
;
A
#
# COMPACT_ATOMS: atom_id res chain seq x y z
N MET A 1 5.75 -19.86 -13.26
CA MET A 1 5.26 -18.69 -12.50
C MET A 1 5.34 -17.49 -13.42
N PRO A 2 4.32 -16.63 -13.49
CA PRO A 2 4.46 -15.37 -14.21
C PRO A 2 5.67 -14.62 -13.62
N SER A 3 6.54 -14.11 -14.50
CA SER A 3 7.71 -13.32 -14.14
C SER A 3 7.30 -12.15 -13.24
N VAL A 4 8.14 -11.80 -12.25
CA VAL A 4 7.96 -10.58 -11.44
C VAL A 4 7.66 -9.42 -12.40
N PRO A 5 6.54 -8.70 -12.24
CA PRO A 5 6.22 -7.60 -13.13
C PRO A 5 7.36 -6.58 -13.10
N TYR A 6 7.69 -6.04 -14.27
CA TYR A 6 8.52 -4.85 -14.38
C TYR A 6 8.02 -3.81 -13.38
N TRP A 7 8.91 -3.18 -12.59
CA TRP A 7 8.55 -2.11 -11.66
C TRP A 7 8.53 -0.77 -12.41
N PRO A 8 7.36 -0.25 -12.80
CA PRO A 8 7.28 1.02 -13.50
C PRO A 8 7.53 2.19 -12.54
N ARG A 9 7.78 3.36 -13.11
CA ARG A 9 8.02 4.59 -12.36
C ARG A 9 6.85 4.91 -11.41
N VAL A 10 5.62 4.73 -11.87
CA VAL A 10 4.41 5.02 -11.09
C VAL A 10 3.88 3.71 -10.49
N ILE A 11 3.84 3.63 -9.16
CA ILE A 11 3.26 2.50 -8.44
C ILE A 11 2.12 3.03 -7.60
N ALA A 12 0.93 2.48 -7.80
CA ALA A 12 -0.26 2.81 -7.06
C ALA A 12 -0.61 1.68 -6.11
N VAL A 13 -0.97 1.99 -4.87
CA VAL A 13 -1.33 1.00 -3.86
C VAL A 13 -2.75 1.24 -3.39
N THR A 14 -3.60 0.22 -3.49
CA THR A 14 -4.98 0.24 -3.01
C THR A 14 -5.34 -1.07 -2.29
N GLY A 15 -6.54 -1.21 -1.76
CA GLY A 15 -6.91 -2.27 -0.82
C GLY A 15 -7.98 -1.84 0.18
N ALA A 16 -8.64 -2.79 0.83
CA ALA A 16 -9.72 -2.51 1.77
C ALA A 16 -9.25 -1.62 2.95
N LEU A 17 -10.19 -0.97 3.64
CA LEU A 17 -9.86 -0.26 4.87
C LEU A 17 -9.20 -1.21 5.87
N GLY A 18 -8.08 -0.78 6.45
CA GLY A 18 -7.30 -1.59 7.38
C GLY A 18 -6.55 -2.76 6.73
N SER A 19 -6.41 -2.83 5.40
CA SER A 19 -5.56 -3.86 4.77
C SER A 19 -4.06 -3.55 4.85
N GLY A 20 -3.66 -2.36 5.33
CA GLY A 20 -2.26 -1.95 5.47
C GLY A 20 -1.65 -1.24 4.26
N LYS A 21 -2.47 -0.68 3.35
CA LYS A 21 -2.04 0.07 2.16
C LYS A 21 -0.92 1.08 2.44
N THR A 22 -1.15 2.00 3.38
CA THR A 22 -0.18 3.05 3.73
C THR A 22 1.13 2.47 4.21
N GLU A 23 1.09 1.41 5.03
CA GLU A 23 2.32 0.73 5.47
C GLU A 23 3.06 0.11 4.29
N TRP A 24 2.35 -0.47 3.33
CA TRP A 24 2.95 -0.99 2.11
C TRP A 24 3.57 0.10 1.24
N VAL A 25 2.94 1.27 1.12
CA VAL A 25 3.52 2.42 0.43
C VAL A 25 4.83 2.84 1.09
N LEU A 26 4.86 2.93 2.42
CA LEU A 26 6.06 3.34 3.16
C LEU A 26 7.18 2.29 3.09
N ASN A 27 6.84 1.00 3.19
CA ASN A 27 7.80 -0.09 3.06
C ASN A 27 8.39 -0.15 1.65
N LEU A 28 7.57 0.02 0.60
CA LEU A 28 8.06 0.14 -0.78
C LEU A 28 8.94 1.37 -0.96
N ALA A 29 8.56 2.52 -0.38
CA ALA A 29 9.35 3.75 -0.46
C ALA A 29 10.76 3.55 0.11
N LEU A 30 10.85 2.93 1.28
CA LEU A 30 12.13 2.61 1.92
C LEU A 30 12.91 1.57 1.13
N GLY A 31 12.24 0.57 0.55
CA GLY A 31 12.84 -0.41 -0.35
C GLY A 31 13.51 0.27 -1.55
N PHE A 32 12.79 1.12 -2.30
CA PHE A 32 13.36 1.85 -3.44
C PHE A 32 14.43 2.86 -3.04
N ALA A 33 14.26 3.57 -1.91
CA ALA A 33 15.28 4.47 -1.40
C ALA A 33 16.58 3.73 -1.02
N SER A 34 16.49 2.49 -0.53
CA SER A 34 17.68 1.66 -0.25
C SER A 34 18.46 1.30 -1.53
N LEU A 35 17.76 1.27 -2.68
CA LEU A 35 18.35 1.13 -4.02
C LEU A 35 18.86 2.46 -4.59
N ARG A 36 18.90 3.51 -3.77
CA ARG A 36 19.29 4.89 -4.12
C ARG A 36 18.39 5.54 -5.16
N GLU A 37 17.16 5.06 -5.30
CA GLU A 37 16.17 5.73 -6.13
C GLU A 37 15.64 6.98 -5.42
N LYS A 38 15.38 8.03 -6.20
CA LYS A 38 14.62 9.18 -5.73
C LYS A 38 13.15 8.80 -5.69
N VAL A 39 12.52 8.96 -4.53
CA VAL A 39 11.13 8.54 -4.30
C VAL A 39 10.26 9.73 -3.90
N THR A 40 9.15 9.88 -4.61
CA THR A 40 8.06 10.77 -4.29
C THR A 40 6.87 9.95 -3.81
N ILE A 41 6.26 10.34 -2.70
CA ILE A 41 5.05 9.70 -2.17
C ILE A 41 3.90 10.71 -2.26
N ALA A 42 2.81 10.33 -2.94
CA ALA A 42 1.60 11.11 -3.02
C ALA A 42 0.48 10.42 -2.25
N ASP A 43 0.00 11.09 -1.21
CA ASP A 43 -1.15 10.68 -0.43
C ASP A 43 -2.41 11.27 -1.06
N ILE A 44 -3.19 10.40 -1.70
CA ILE A 44 -4.46 10.75 -2.33
C ILE A 44 -5.66 10.18 -1.56
N ASP A 45 -5.44 9.61 -0.37
CA ASP A 45 -6.52 9.19 0.52
C ASP A 45 -7.16 10.42 1.18
N ILE A 46 -8.30 10.81 0.62
CA ILE A 46 -9.11 11.94 1.10
C ILE A 46 -10.03 11.57 2.27
N ILE A 47 -10.16 10.28 2.61
CA ILE A 47 -11.18 9.76 3.54
C ILE A 47 -10.63 9.56 4.93
N ASN A 48 -9.36 9.20 5.07
CA ASN A 48 -8.79 8.91 6.37
C ASN A 48 -8.07 10.15 6.96
N PRO A 49 -8.73 10.94 7.85
CA PRO A 49 -8.07 12.06 8.51
C PRO A 49 -7.07 11.60 9.59
N TYR A 50 -7.17 10.35 10.07
CA TYR A 50 -6.48 9.88 11.28
C TYR A 50 -5.31 8.91 11.05
N PHE A 51 -5.22 8.21 9.91
CA PHE A 51 -4.06 7.39 9.55
C PHE A 51 -3.64 7.70 8.12
N CYS A 52 -2.81 8.73 8.00
CA CYS A 52 -2.51 9.36 6.73
C CYS A 52 -1.04 9.79 6.74
N ILE A 53 -0.37 9.67 5.60
CA ILE A 53 1.08 9.93 5.46
C ILE A 53 1.44 11.33 5.96
N ARG A 54 0.48 12.24 5.95
CA ARG A 54 0.52 13.56 6.61
C ARG A 54 1.16 13.54 8.01
N GLN A 55 0.87 12.55 8.85
CA GLN A 55 1.41 12.49 10.23
C GLN A 55 2.92 12.23 10.28
N VAL A 56 3.46 11.62 9.22
CA VAL A 56 4.86 11.21 9.14
C VAL A 56 5.65 11.99 8.10
N ALA A 57 5.00 12.94 7.41
CA ALA A 57 5.54 13.69 6.28
C ALA A 57 6.87 14.37 6.60
N GLU A 58 6.96 15.16 7.68
CA GLU A 58 8.19 15.89 8.02
C GLU A 58 9.40 14.97 8.21
N LYS A 59 9.23 13.80 8.84
CA LYS A 59 10.35 12.86 9.03
C LYS A 59 10.67 12.10 7.75
N LEU A 60 9.67 11.83 6.89
CA LEU A 60 9.94 11.27 5.57
C LEU A 60 10.74 12.28 4.72
N GLU A 61 10.39 13.57 4.78
CA GLU A 61 11.14 14.63 4.10
C GLU A 61 12.57 14.74 4.64
N LYS A 62 12.77 14.65 5.97
CA LYS A 62 14.12 14.57 6.57
C LYS A 62 14.92 13.34 6.11
N LYS A 63 14.25 12.25 5.71
CA LYS A 63 14.87 11.06 5.11
C LYS A 63 15.11 11.18 3.60
N GLY A 64 14.77 12.32 2.99
CA GLY A 64 15.00 12.60 1.58
C GLY A 64 13.83 12.26 0.65
N PHE A 65 12.66 11.88 1.18
CA PHE A 65 11.46 11.65 0.38
C PHE A 65 10.80 12.98 -0.02
N ARG A 66 10.26 13.06 -1.24
CA ARG A 66 9.36 14.17 -1.62
C ARG A 66 7.93 13.75 -1.27
N ILE A 67 7.23 14.52 -0.44
CA ILE A 67 5.87 14.20 -0.02
C ILE A 67 4.86 15.14 -0.69
N ILE A 68 3.80 14.56 -1.25
CA ILE A 68 2.66 15.28 -1.83
C ILE A 68 1.43 14.90 -1.02
N THR A 69 0.89 15.87 -0.27
CA THR A 69 -0.33 15.72 0.51
C THR A 69 -1.29 16.87 0.20
N THR A 70 -2.56 16.71 0.56
CA THR A 70 -3.56 17.78 0.46
C THR A 70 -3.16 18.98 1.35
N PRO A 71 -3.20 20.22 0.83
CA PRO A 71 -2.85 21.43 1.57
C PRO A 71 -3.62 21.58 2.89
N GLU A 72 -2.98 22.15 3.93
CA GLU A 72 -3.61 22.30 5.25
C GLU A 72 -4.88 23.16 5.26
N ASN A 73 -4.99 24.12 4.34
CA ASN A 73 -6.15 25.00 4.24
C ASN A 73 -7.39 24.32 3.61
N ALA A 74 -7.21 23.15 2.99
CA ALA A 74 -8.30 22.29 2.51
C ALA A 74 -8.67 21.18 3.54
N LYS A 75 -8.08 21.20 4.76
CA LYS A 75 -8.33 20.23 5.84
C LYS A 75 -9.81 20.09 6.24
N TRP A 76 -10.63 21.10 5.95
CA TRP A 76 -12.02 21.21 6.40
C TRP A 76 -13.02 21.48 5.28
N SER A 77 -12.60 21.44 4.00
CA SER A 77 -13.55 21.61 2.91
C SER A 77 -14.16 20.28 2.51
N ASP A 78 -15.49 20.21 2.36
CA ASP A 78 -16.25 19.08 1.79
C ASP A 78 -15.89 18.75 0.32
N MET A 79 -14.80 19.31 -0.20
CA MET A 79 -14.33 19.12 -1.56
C MET A 79 -13.17 18.11 -1.56
N SER A 80 -13.34 17.04 -2.33
CA SER A 80 -12.31 16.06 -2.70
C SER A 80 -11.22 16.70 -3.58
N VAL A 81 -10.46 17.66 -3.04
CA VAL A 81 -9.41 18.35 -3.80
C VAL A 81 -8.11 17.56 -3.67
N VAL A 82 -7.74 16.85 -4.74
CA VAL A 82 -6.39 16.29 -4.85
C VAL A 82 -5.44 17.38 -5.33
N SER A 83 -4.24 17.43 -4.72
CA SER A 83 -3.24 18.46 -5.00
C SER A 83 -2.84 18.49 -6.48
N PRO A 84 -2.82 19.66 -7.16
CA PRO A 84 -2.28 19.81 -8.53
C PRO A 84 -0.83 19.33 -8.67
N LYS A 85 -0.11 19.18 -7.54
CA LYS A 85 1.23 18.60 -7.49
C LYS A 85 1.24 17.14 -7.95
N VAL A 86 0.14 16.40 -7.86
CA VAL A 86 0.02 15.01 -8.33
C VAL A 86 0.12 14.96 -9.86
N SER A 87 -0.67 15.76 -10.59
CA SER A 87 -0.56 15.87 -12.06
C SER A 87 0.86 16.26 -12.50
N ARG A 88 1.49 17.18 -11.77
CA ARG A 88 2.88 17.57 -12.02
C ARG A 88 3.85 16.39 -11.82
N ALA A 89 3.73 15.63 -10.73
CA ALA A 89 4.59 14.47 -10.48
C ALA A 89 4.36 13.32 -11.47
N LEU A 90 3.14 13.18 -12.01
CA LEU A 90 2.82 12.23 -13.08
C LEU A 90 3.46 12.63 -14.42
N ALA A 91 3.57 13.93 -14.70
CA ALA A 91 4.21 14.46 -15.90
C ALA A 91 5.75 14.56 -15.79
N GLU A 92 6.29 14.80 -14.59
CA GLU A 92 7.74 14.88 -14.34
C GLU A 92 8.36 13.47 -14.33
N ASP A 93 9.41 13.26 -15.12
CA ASP A 93 10.28 12.08 -15.01
C ASP A 93 11.37 12.31 -13.96
N ASP A 94 10.95 12.41 -12.70
CA ASP A 94 11.81 12.77 -11.55
C ASP A 94 11.81 11.66 -10.48
N GLY A 95 12.17 10.45 -10.91
CA GLY A 95 12.24 9.27 -10.05
C GLY A 95 10.90 8.57 -9.83
N ARG A 96 10.87 7.68 -8.83
CA ARG A 96 9.74 6.82 -8.49
C ARG A 96 8.61 7.64 -7.88
N LEU A 97 7.38 7.37 -8.31
CA LEU A 97 6.17 7.96 -7.75
C LEU A 97 5.30 6.85 -7.14
N LEU A 98 5.11 6.90 -5.82
CA LEU A 98 4.22 6.01 -5.09
C LEU A 98 2.91 6.75 -4.76
N LEU A 99 1.77 6.17 -5.12
CA LEU A 99 0.45 6.72 -4.83
C LEU A 99 -0.21 5.87 -3.73
N ASP A 100 -0.52 6.47 -2.59
CA ASP A 100 -1.34 5.86 -1.54
C ASP A 100 -2.81 6.21 -1.76
N ILE A 101 -3.64 5.19 -1.97
CA ILE A 101 -4.98 5.35 -2.51
C ILE A 101 -6.01 4.80 -1.54
N GLY A 102 -6.98 5.65 -1.19
CA GLY A 102 -8.15 5.27 -0.42
C GLY A 102 -8.82 4.01 -0.97
N GLY A 103 -9.22 3.13 -0.05
CA GLY A 103 -9.71 1.78 -0.36
C GLY A 103 -11.19 1.68 -0.71
N ASP A 104 -11.91 2.79 -0.68
CA ASP A 104 -13.35 2.87 -0.88
C ASP A 104 -13.70 3.47 -2.25
N ALA A 105 -15.01 3.61 -2.51
CA ALA A 105 -15.48 4.16 -3.76
C ALA A 105 -15.03 5.61 -3.98
N GLU A 106 -14.78 6.36 -2.91
CA GLU A 106 -14.35 7.76 -2.99
C GLU A 106 -12.87 7.87 -3.33
N GLY A 107 -12.00 7.06 -2.72
CA GLY A 107 -10.59 6.95 -3.12
C GLY A 107 -10.41 6.47 -4.56
N ALA A 108 -11.23 5.51 -4.99
CA ALA A 108 -11.30 5.05 -6.37
C ALA A 108 -11.74 6.17 -7.34
N LEU A 109 -12.70 7.00 -6.94
CA LEU A 109 -13.20 8.10 -7.75
C LEU A 109 -12.17 9.24 -7.83
N ALA A 110 -11.46 9.53 -6.73
CA ALA A 110 -10.37 10.50 -6.69
C ALA A 110 -9.23 10.12 -7.66
N LEU A 111 -9.02 8.83 -7.88
CA LEU A 111 -8.10 8.31 -8.90
C LEU A 111 -8.56 8.57 -10.34
N LYS A 112 -9.88 8.55 -10.60
CA LYS A 112 -10.42 8.55 -11.97
C LYS A 112 -9.99 9.78 -12.77
N GLN A 113 -9.85 10.93 -12.11
CA GLN A 113 -9.38 12.15 -12.77
C GLN A 113 -7.92 12.11 -13.21
N PHE A 114 -7.10 11.23 -12.61
CA PHE A 114 -5.68 11.04 -12.96
C PHE A 114 -5.44 9.85 -13.88
N GLU A 115 -6.49 9.08 -14.21
CA GLU A 115 -6.36 7.86 -15.01
C GLU A 115 -5.62 8.09 -16.34
N PRO A 116 -5.91 9.14 -17.14
CA PRO A 116 -5.16 9.38 -18.38
C PRO A 116 -3.67 9.62 -18.16
N ASP A 117 -3.31 10.37 -17.12
CA ASP A 117 -1.92 10.71 -16.79
C ASP A 117 -1.16 9.50 -16.23
N ILE A 118 -1.81 8.71 -15.37
CA ILE A 118 -1.28 7.46 -14.81
C ILE A 118 -1.05 6.43 -15.91
N THR A 119 -2.04 6.23 -16.80
CA THR A 119 -1.95 5.32 -17.94
C THR A 119 -0.81 5.74 -18.87
N LYS A 120 -0.70 7.03 -19.19
CA LYS A 120 0.37 7.57 -20.04
C LYS A 120 1.77 7.40 -19.44
N ALA A 121 1.91 7.53 -18.11
CA ALA A 121 3.18 7.38 -17.42
C ALA A 121 3.67 5.91 -17.34
N GLY A 122 2.77 4.95 -17.57
CA GLY A 122 3.01 3.53 -17.29
C GLY A 122 3.00 3.27 -15.79
N TYR A 123 2.13 2.35 -15.35
CA TYR A 123 1.87 2.15 -13.93
C TYR A 123 1.76 0.68 -13.54
N LEU A 124 1.91 0.42 -12.24
CA LEU A 124 1.54 -0.82 -11.59
C LEU A 124 0.58 -0.49 -10.46
N LEU A 125 -0.67 -0.94 -10.58
CA LEU A 125 -1.65 -0.85 -9.50
C LEU A 125 -1.61 -2.15 -8.69
N ILE A 126 -1.25 -2.03 -7.42
CA ILE A 126 -1.13 -3.12 -6.45
C ILE A 126 -2.36 -3.12 -5.55
N LEU A 127 -3.02 -4.28 -5.46
CA LEU A 127 -4.09 -4.51 -4.51
C LEU A 127 -3.55 -5.23 -3.26
N VAL A 128 -3.50 -4.52 -2.14
CA VAL A 128 -3.11 -5.06 -0.82
C VAL A 128 -4.33 -5.72 -0.18
N VAL A 129 -4.21 -7.02 0.07
CA VAL A 129 -5.29 -7.87 0.55
C VAL A 129 -4.98 -8.37 1.96
N ASN A 130 -5.88 -8.09 2.90
CA ASN A 130 -5.90 -8.74 4.19
C ASN A 130 -7.08 -9.73 4.21
N SER A 131 -6.80 -11.03 4.28
CA SER A 131 -7.83 -12.09 4.28
C SER A 131 -8.70 -12.09 5.55
N PHE A 132 -8.35 -11.31 6.58
CA PHE A 132 -9.17 -11.11 7.79
C PHE A 132 -10.08 -9.88 7.73
N ARG A 133 -10.38 -9.38 6.53
CA ARG A 133 -11.41 -8.34 6.32
C ARG A 133 -12.66 -8.97 5.70
N PRO A 134 -13.87 -8.56 6.11
CA PRO A 134 -15.11 -9.15 5.60
C PRO A 134 -15.24 -9.12 4.08
N GLN A 135 -14.70 -8.09 3.42
CA GLN A 135 -14.80 -7.93 1.97
C GLN A 135 -13.80 -8.79 1.19
N THR A 136 -12.72 -9.24 1.83
CA THR A 136 -11.60 -9.93 1.18
C THR A 136 -11.27 -11.28 1.83
N SER A 137 -12.14 -11.79 2.69
CA SER A 137 -11.99 -13.10 3.35
C SER A 137 -12.19 -14.31 2.44
N THR A 138 -12.58 -14.08 1.18
CA THR A 138 -12.74 -15.13 0.18
C THR A 138 -12.20 -14.66 -1.16
N VAL A 139 -11.79 -15.60 -2.00
CA VAL A 139 -11.41 -15.37 -3.41
C VAL A 139 -12.48 -14.55 -4.16
N ALA A 140 -13.76 -14.88 -3.97
CA ALA A 140 -14.87 -14.17 -4.60
C ALA A 140 -15.00 -12.72 -4.09
N GLY A 141 -14.73 -12.48 -2.81
CA GLY A 141 -14.69 -11.15 -2.22
C GLY A 141 -13.57 -10.29 -2.82
N ILE A 142 -12.36 -10.87 -2.93
CA ILE A 142 -11.20 -10.21 -3.55
C ILE A 142 -11.51 -9.85 -5.01
N GLU A 143 -12.03 -10.79 -5.80
CA GLU A 143 -12.44 -10.56 -7.19
C GLU A 143 -13.49 -9.44 -7.31
N LYS A 144 -14.51 -9.46 -6.44
CA LYS A 144 -15.57 -8.43 -6.44
C LYS A 144 -14.99 -7.05 -6.12
N MET A 145 -14.09 -6.97 -5.14
CA MET A 145 -13.44 -5.72 -4.77
C MET A 145 -12.60 -5.19 -5.93
N LEU A 146 -11.78 -6.05 -6.54
CA LEU A 146 -10.95 -5.70 -7.69
C LEU A 146 -11.80 -5.15 -8.84
N LYS A 147 -12.80 -5.90 -9.31
CA LYS A 147 -13.65 -5.48 -10.44
C LYS A 147 -14.38 -4.17 -10.15
N LYS A 148 -14.84 -3.98 -8.92
CA LYS A 148 -15.47 -2.72 -8.50
C LYS A 148 -14.48 -1.56 -8.58
N MET A 149 -13.25 -1.76 -8.10
CA MET A 149 -12.21 -0.74 -8.13
C MET A 149 -11.86 -0.33 -9.56
N GLU A 150 -11.55 -1.31 -10.42
CA GLU A 150 -11.19 -1.06 -11.83
C GLU A 150 -12.32 -0.35 -12.58
N SER A 151 -13.58 -0.73 -12.32
CA SER A 151 -14.76 -0.09 -12.91
C SER A 151 -14.89 1.39 -12.53
N ILE A 152 -14.52 1.78 -11.30
CA ILE A 152 -14.62 3.15 -10.82
C ILE A 152 -13.44 4.00 -11.31
N CYS A 153 -12.20 3.53 -11.11
CA CYS A 153 -11.01 4.32 -11.40
C CYS A 153 -10.58 4.24 -12.87
N GLY A 154 -10.99 3.20 -13.61
CA GLY A 154 -10.57 2.94 -14.99
C GLY A 154 -9.14 2.42 -15.14
N LEU A 155 -8.47 2.06 -14.04
CA LEU A 155 -7.14 1.46 -14.03
C LEU A 155 -7.26 -0.05 -13.76
N SER A 156 -6.39 -0.84 -14.36
CA SER A 156 -6.31 -2.29 -14.13
C SER A 156 -5.34 -2.63 -13.01
N VAL A 157 -5.75 -3.53 -12.12
CA VAL A 157 -4.86 -4.08 -11.10
C VAL A 157 -3.86 -5.01 -11.77
N GLY A 158 -2.56 -4.76 -11.56
CA GLY A 158 -1.49 -5.54 -12.15
C GLY A 158 -0.87 -6.57 -11.21
N ALA A 159 -1.10 -6.46 -9.90
CA ALA A 159 -0.58 -7.41 -8.93
C ALA A 159 -1.32 -7.39 -7.59
N LEU A 160 -1.19 -8.48 -6.83
CA LEU A 160 -1.67 -8.61 -5.46
C LEU A 160 -0.51 -8.60 -4.47
N VAL A 161 -0.79 -8.15 -3.26
CA VAL A 161 0.09 -8.32 -2.10
C VAL A 161 -0.75 -8.89 -0.96
N SER A 162 -0.29 -9.98 -0.35
CA SER A 162 -0.93 -10.49 0.87
C SER A 162 -0.40 -9.71 2.06
N ASN A 163 -1.29 -9.15 2.87
CA ASN A 163 -0.98 -8.51 4.14
C ASN A 163 -2.01 -8.96 5.18
N SER A 164 -2.06 -10.26 5.43
CA SER A 164 -3.04 -10.86 6.33
C SER A 164 -2.54 -10.75 7.77
N HIS A 165 -3.27 -9.98 8.58
CA HIS A 165 -2.95 -9.71 9.97
C HIS A 165 -4.20 -9.45 10.82
N LEU A 166 -4.07 -9.78 12.11
CA LEU A 166 -4.99 -9.45 13.21
C LEU A 166 -4.35 -8.41 14.16
N MET A 167 -3.46 -7.57 13.62
CA MET A 167 -2.70 -6.57 14.39
C MET A 167 -1.83 -7.25 15.45
N ALA A 168 -1.99 -6.93 16.74
CA ALA A 168 -1.19 -7.48 17.81
C ALA A 168 -1.41 -8.98 18.02
N GLU A 169 -2.55 -9.51 17.59
CA GLU A 169 -2.93 -10.93 17.72
C GLU A 169 -2.49 -11.79 16.53
N THR A 170 -1.74 -11.22 15.59
CA THR A 170 -1.28 -11.96 14.40
C THR A 170 -0.29 -13.03 14.79
N GLU A 171 -0.51 -14.26 14.34
CA GLU A 171 0.45 -15.36 14.38
C GLU A 171 1.04 -15.65 12.99
N ALA A 172 2.16 -16.38 12.92
CA ALA A 172 2.80 -16.71 11.64
C ALA A 172 1.86 -17.52 10.72
N GLU A 173 1.10 -18.42 11.33
CA GLU A 173 0.09 -19.26 10.70
C GLU A 173 -1.03 -18.42 10.06
N ASP A 174 -1.45 -17.32 10.69
CA ASP A 174 -2.45 -16.39 10.14
C ASP A 174 -1.96 -15.74 8.85
N CYS A 175 -0.69 -15.33 8.81
CA CYS A 175 -0.08 -14.73 7.63
C CYS A 175 -0.07 -15.72 6.45
N VAL A 176 0.30 -16.98 6.70
CA VAL A 176 0.39 -18.01 5.66
C VAL A 176 -0.99 -18.48 5.19
N ASN A 177 -1.93 -18.72 6.10
CA ASN A 177 -3.31 -19.09 5.74
C ASN A 177 -3.98 -17.96 4.93
N GLY A 178 -3.75 -16.72 5.33
CA GLY A 178 -4.21 -15.56 4.59
C GLY A 178 -3.58 -15.44 3.20
N LEU A 179 -2.28 -15.75 3.06
CA LEU A 179 -1.56 -15.78 1.80
C LEU A 179 -2.10 -16.83 0.82
N GLU A 180 -2.46 -18.02 1.28
CA GLU A 180 -3.05 -19.07 0.43
C GLU A 180 -4.33 -18.60 -0.26
N ASN A 181 -5.23 -17.93 0.48
CA ASN A 181 -6.43 -17.32 -0.10
C ASN A 181 -6.11 -16.26 -1.16
N VAL A 182 -5.05 -15.46 -0.94
CA VAL A 182 -4.59 -14.45 -1.92
C VAL A 182 -3.96 -15.10 -3.15
N LEU A 183 -3.24 -16.22 -2.98
CA LEU A 183 -2.71 -17.00 -4.09
C LEU A 183 -3.81 -17.63 -4.93
N ASP A 184 -4.87 -18.14 -4.30
CA ASP A 184 -6.05 -18.65 -5.00
C ASP A 184 -6.74 -17.55 -5.81
N ALA A 185 -6.86 -16.35 -5.23
CA ALA A 185 -7.38 -15.19 -5.95
C ALA A 185 -6.46 -14.79 -7.11
N GLY A 186 -5.14 -14.73 -6.89
CA GLY A 186 -4.16 -14.44 -7.94
C GLY A 186 -4.25 -15.42 -9.11
N ARG A 187 -4.35 -16.73 -8.83
CA ARG A 187 -4.54 -17.77 -9.87
C ARG A 187 -5.83 -17.57 -10.65
N LYS A 188 -6.94 -17.25 -9.96
CA LYS A 188 -8.24 -17.03 -10.61
C LYS A 188 -8.27 -15.77 -11.48
N LEU A 189 -7.60 -14.73 -11.03
CA LEU A 189 -7.57 -13.40 -11.67
C LEU A 189 -6.45 -13.27 -12.71
N ASP A 190 -5.59 -14.28 -12.84
CA ASP A 190 -4.35 -14.24 -13.62
C ASP A 190 -3.42 -13.09 -13.22
N LEU A 191 -3.26 -12.90 -11.90
CA LEU A 191 -2.44 -11.85 -11.31
C LEU A 191 -1.31 -12.43 -10.44
N PRO A 192 -0.09 -11.88 -10.52
CA PRO A 192 0.99 -12.26 -9.64
C PRO A 192 0.73 -11.78 -8.19
N VAL A 193 1.10 -12.61 -7.22
CA VAL A 193 1.24 -12.19 -5.82
C VAL A 193 2.70 -11.82 -5.59
N LEU A 194 2.99 -10.53 -5.39
CA LEU A 194 4.37 -10.03 -5.33
C LEU A 194 5.06 -10.43 -4.03
N PHE A 195 4.34 -10.27 -2.93
CA PHE A 195 4.87 -10.44 -1.59
C PHE A 195 3.80 -10.96 -0.63
N ALA A 196 4.28 -11.67 0.39
CA ALA A 196 3.57 -11.92 1.62
C ALA A 196 4.13 -11.00 2.70
N GLY A 197 3.31 -10.12 3.27
CA GLY A 197 3.67 -9.28 4.38
C GLY A 197 3.58 -10.03 5.69
N VAL A 198 4.59 -9.87 6.53
CA VAL A 198 4.65 -10.45 7.87
C VAL A 198 5.24 -9.45 8.86
N ASP A 199 4.79 -9.49 10.11
CA ASP A 199 5.46 -8.77 11.19
C ASP A 199 6.91 -9.28 11.31
N PRO A 200 7.93 -8.41 11.42
CA PRO A 200 9.34 -8.83 11.52
C PRO A 200 9.60 -9.86 12.63
N ARG A 201 8.81 -9.86 13.72
CA ARG A 201 8.93 -10.82 14.82
C ARG A 201 8.55 -12.25 14.42
N LEU A 202 7.70 -12.40 13.40
CA LEU A 202 7.15 -13.68 12.94
C LEU A 202 7.85 -14.19 11.68
N TYR A 203 8.80 -13.44 11.12
CA TYR A 203 9.40 -13.73 9.81
C TYR A 203 9.94 -15.17 9.71
N GLY A 204 10.78 -15.61 10.65
CA GLY A 204 11.41 -16.92 10.58
C GLY A 204 10.42 -18.10 10.72
N GLU A 205 9.38 -17.92 11.52
CA GLU A 205 8.33 -18.92 11.68
C GLU A 205 7.45 -18.99 10.42
N ALA A 206 7.03 -17.85 9.88
CA ALA A 206 6.25 -17.80 8.64
C ALA A 206 7.03 -18.36 7.45
N GLU A 207 8.33 -18.07 7.34
CA GLU A 207 9.23 -18.63 6.32
C GLU A 207 9.27 -20.17 6.41
N SER A 208 9.44 -20.71 7.62
CA SER A 208 9.45 -22.16 7.86
C SER A 208 8.11 -22.83 7.47
N ILE A 209 6.98 -22.19 7.80
CA ILE A 209 5.65 -22.69 7.41
C ILE A 209 5.50 -22.66 5.89
N MET A 210 5.88 -21.56 5.22
CA MET A 210 5.82 -21.44 3.76
C MET A 210 6.65 -22.50 3.05
N GLU A 211 7.87 -22.77 3.52
CA GLU A 211 8.73 -23.83 3.00
C GLU A 211 8.07 -25.21 3.13
N SER A 212 7.50 -25.52 4.30
CA SER A 212 6.83 -26.80 4.56
C SER A 212 5.61 -27.03 3.65
N ARG A 213 4.97 -25.96 3.20
CA ARG A 213 3.80 -25.98 2.29
C ARG A 213 4.17 -25.81 0.81
N GLY A 214 5.45 -25.64 0.50
CA GLY A 214 5.94 -25.42 -0.87
C GLY A 214 5.50 -24.09 -1.48
N ILE A 215 5.28 -23.06 -0.66
CA ILE A 215 4.89 -21.72 -1.10
C ILE A 215 6.16 -20.89 -1.37
N SER A 216 6.31 -20.38 -2.60
CA SER A 216 7.54 -19.70 -3.05
C SER A 216 7.38 -18.18 -3.22
N VAL A 217 6.37 -17.58 -2.60
CA VAL A 217 6.16 -16.12 -2.65
C VAL A 217 7.22 -15.44 -1.76
N PRO A 218 7.87 -14.36 -2.20
CA PRO A 218 8.80 -13.64 -1.33
C PRO A 218 8.10 -13.09 -0.07
N LEU A 219 8.67 -13.39 1.10
CA LEU A 219 8.22 -12.86 2.38
C LEU A 219 8.83 -11.47 2.61
N TRP A 220 8.02 -10.50 3.03
CA TRP A 220 8.44 -9.13 3.29
C TRP A 220 8.21 -8.80 4.78
N PRO A 221 9.26 -8.39 5.53
CA PRO A 221 9.14 -7.97 6.92
C PRO A 221 8.52 -6.56 6.99
N VAL A 222 7.19 -6.47 7.08
CA VAL A 222 6.45 -5.21 7.05
C VAL A 222 6.63 -4.49 8.38
N ALA A 223 7.40 -3.40 8.38
CA ALA A 223 7.49 -2.51 9.52
C ALA A 223 6.25 -1.60 9.58
N ARG A 224 5.74 -1.37 10.79
CA ARG A 224 4.66 -0.40 11.05
C ARG A 224 5.23 0.99 11.33
N TYR A 225 4.82 1.97 10.56
CA TYR A 225 5.21 3.38 10.70
C TYR A 225 4.03 4.26 11.14
N MET A 226 2.80 3.82 10.84
CA MET A 226 1.56 4.46 11.23
C MET A 226 1.07 3.83 12.55
N MET A 227 1.36 4.53 13.65
CA MET A 227 1.03 4.09 14.99
C MET A 227 -0.17 4.87 15.51
N LEU A 228 -1.00 4.23 16.32
CA LEU A 228 -2.09 4.89 17.03
C LEU A 228 -1.51 5.92 18.01
N PRO A 229 -2.21 7.04 18.29
CA PRO A 229 -1.74 8.05 19.24
C PRO A 229 -1.43 7.51 20.65
N TRP A 230 -1.96 6.34 21.00
CA TRP A 230 -1.82 5.69 22.30
C TRP A 230 -0.93 4.43 22.28
N GLU A 231 -0.33 4.05 21.15
CA GLU A 231 0.61 2.92 21.11
C GLU A 231 2.02 3.37 21.58
N ASP A 232 2.58 2.66 22.57
CA ASP A 232 3.96 2.86 23.02
C ASP A 232 4.96 2.46 21.92
N GLY A 233 6.00 3.28 21.72
CA GLY A 233 6.91 3.11 20.59
C GLY A 233 6.37 3.70 19.28
N ALA A 234 5.23 4.43 19.31
CA ALA A 234 4.97 5.44 18.30
C ALA A 234 6.22 6.30 18.19
N MET A 235 6.98 6.12 17.10
CA MET A 235 8.22 6.86 16.84
C MET A 235 7.98 8.39 16.85
N TRP A 236 6.71 8.80 16.90
CA TRP A 236 6.13 10.14 16.86
C TRP A 236 5.66 10.67 18.23
N SER A 237 5.56 9.84 19.28
CA SER A 237 5.17 10.29 20.63
C SER A 237 6.36 10.69 21.51
N ARG A 238 7.59 10.36 21.12
CA ARG A 238 8.80 10.86 21.77
C ARG A 238 9.26 12.12 21.06
N GLY A 239 9.05 13.27 21.71
CA GLY A 239 9.90 14.44 21.48
C GLY A 239 11.36 14.02 21.67
N GLU A 240 12.24 14.52 20.81
CA GLU A 240 13.68 14.31 20.89
C GLU A 240 14.15 14.53 22.33
N THR A 241 14.47 13.48 23.07
CA THR A 241 15.40 13.59 24.18
C THR A 241 16.77 13.55 23.54
N GLY A 242 17.34 14.75 23.36
CA GLY A 242 18.72 14.91 22.92
C GLY A 242 19.66 14.24 23.91
N ASP A 243 20.64 13.54 23.35
CA ASP A 243 21.97 13.36 23.93
C ASP A 243 22.94 14.29 23.19
#